data_AF-A0A8H5H1C9-F1
#
_entry.id   AF-A0A8H5H1C9-F1
#
_cell.length_a   1.000
_cell.length_b   1.000
_cell.length_c   1.000
_cell.angle_alpha   90.00
_cell.angle_beta   90.00
_cell.angle_gamma   90.00
#
_symmetry.space_group_name_H-M   'P 1'
#
loop_
_entity.id
_entity.type
_entity.pdbx_description
1 polymer ?
#
loop_
_entity_poly.entity_id
_entity_poly.type
_entity_poly.pdbx_seq_one_letter_code
_entity_poly.pdbx_strand_id
1 'polypeptide(L)'
;MTQWEVRMSNSRRVPYFYNAETKEAVWDPPAGLSKQEIKALPGAELLSGGGGASGQVKASHLLVKHSGSRRPASWKEANITRSKEEAIDILKGYQAEIGDSGEKFGELAKVHSDCSSHEKNGDLGWFGRGQMQKPFEDATFALEVGEISDIISIFALIATFSYWSLKPSTFRLASSPITNTNMATIASIEQEQNELKEAMEAATKGVPLPYADRLDKPNFGYGNIKVSKLLVHPIKNDRKWAIIDATKHVVITARDVAKMVLITPKVEVDEDSPYGGVLRISFPQDSGCDEFVIPLRPTEDILKAWSLINDIQLWDDLDLDGYICDTLPSMPSASGRSVSSILSAYFEKPVHLVYKGARPRQCDPTSQFPSLKATAVYQDGYPLLVLSEENVKAVEKELRRHVGTQGIEERWATDEIVVERFRPNIVIQGAGPFEEDYWEEICIGRDVSSALNHAGILLVSKCARCLLPNVSPETGIRDKAVPFKVLMKFRTGIIPDDKWKPCVGCNGVPRSEGMISVGDVVVVRKMIV
;
A
#
# COMPACT_ATOMS: atom_id res chain seq x y z
N MET A 1 54.02 2.88 -11.77
CA MET A 1 53.05 3.25 -10.72
C MET A 1 51.91 3.95 -11.40
N THR A 2 50.70 3.43 -11.27
CA THR A 2 49.50 3.87 -11.96
C THR A 2 49.05 5.22 -11.38
N GLN A 3 48.82 6.24 -12.22
CA GLN A 3 48.49 7.61 -11.79
C GLN A 3 46.98 7.83 -11.52
N TRP A 4 46.29 6.76 -11.16
CA TRP A 4 44.87 6.75 -10.87
C TRP A 4 44.63 6.80 -9.35
N GLU A 5 43.59 7.49 -8.93
CA GLU A 5 43.13 7.54 -7.55
C GLU A 5 41.61 7.48 -7.48
N VAL A 6 41.07 7.11 -6.32
CA VAL A 6 39.63 7.04 -6.09
C VAL A 6 39.20 8.25 -5.29
N ARG A 7 38.21 8.99 -5.79
CA ARG A 7 37.66 10.19 -5.17
C ARG A 7 36.17 10.03 -4.92
N MET A 8 35.62 10.81 -4.00
CA MET A 8 34.18 10.85 -3.73
C MET A 8 33.50 11.97 -4.50
N SER A 9 32.40 11.67 -5.21
CA SER A 9 31.59 12.71 -5.84
C SER A 9 30.86 13.56 -4.79
N ASN A 10 31.02 14.88 -4.83
CA ASN A 10 30.34 15.79 -3.90
C ASN A 10 28.81 15.81 -4.09
N SER A 11 28.32 15.65 -5.32
CA SER A 11 26.89 15.72 -5.64
C SER A 11 26.17 14.38 -5.48
N ARG A 12 26.85 13.27 -5.85
CA ARG A 12 26.24 11.94 -5.83
C ARG A 12 26.64 11.10 -4.63
N ARG A 13 27.67 11.51 -3.89
CA ARG A 13 28.27 10.74 -2.78
C ARG A 13 28.63 9.30 -3.19
N VAL A 14 29.10 9.13 -4.43
CA VAL A 14 29.58 7.85 -4.98
C VAL A 14 31.07 7.98 -5.33
N PRO A 15 31.91 6.96 -5.02
CA PRO A 15 33.31 6.95 -5.41
C PRO A 15 33.47 6.83 -6.93
N TYR A 16 34.50 7.46 -7.48
CA TYR A 16 34.88 7.42 -8.91
C TYR A 16 36.40 7.44 -9.07
N PHE A 17 36.89 6.98 -10.22
CA PHE A 17 38.31 6.95 -10.55
C PHE A 17 38.72 8.24 -11.25
N TYR A 18 39.82 8.81 -10.81
CA TYR A 18 40.36 10.05 -11.32
C TYR A 18 41.82 9.87 -11.70
N ASN A 19 42.17 10.26 -12.93
CA ASN A 19 43.54 10.26 -13.39
C ASN A 19 44.17 11.63 -13.12
N ALA A 20 45.21 11.67 -12.30
CA ALA A 20 45.82 12.94 -11.88
C ALA A 20 46.53 13.69 -13.03
N GLU A 21 46.96 12.99 -14.08
CA GLU A 21 47.71 13.51 -15.22
C GLU A 21 46.79 13.92 -16.37
N THR A 22 45.88 13.05 -16.81
CA THR A 22 44.95 13.36 -17.90
C THR A 22 43.74 14.17 -17.45
N LYS A 23 43.54 14.33 -16.14
CA LYS A 23 42.36 14.95 -15.51
C LYS A 23 41.04 14.26 -15.85
N GLU A 24 41.11 13.03 -16.34
CA GLU A 24 39.95 12.23 -16.71
C GLU A 24 39.27 11.66 -15.45
N ALA A 25 37.94 11.72 -15.43
CA ALA A 25 37.10 11.18 -14.37
C ALA A 25 36.17 10.12 -14.97
N VAL A 26 36.34 8.87 -14.53
CA VAL A 26 35.51 7.75 -14.96
C VAL A 26 34.92 7.06 -13.75
N TRP A 27 33.66 6.64 -13.88
CA TRP A 27 32.94 5.95 -12.80
C TRP A 27 33.34 4.47 -12.71
N ASP A 28 33.78 3.91 -13.84
CA ASP A 28 34.26 2.55 -13.96
C ASP A 28 35.79 2.50 -13.83
N PRO A 29 36.36 1.44 -13.21
CA PRO A 29 37.81 1.30 -13.15
C PRO A 29 38.48 1.36 -14.53
N PRO A 30 39.60 2.09 -14.66
CA PRO A 30 40.28 2.30 -15.94
C PRO A 30 40.74 0.98 -16.59
N ALA A 31 40.63 0.91 -17.91
CA ALA A 31 41.04 -0.26 -18.68
C ALA A 31 42.54 -0.60 -18.45
N GLY A 32 42.82 -1.84 -18.05
CA GLY A 32 44.18 -2.36 -17.86
C GLY A 32 44.67 -2.50 -16.41
N LEU A 33 43.89 -2.05 -15.41
CA LEU A 33 44.21 -2.24 -13.99
C LEU A 33 43.65 -3.56 -13.44
N SER A 34 44.49 -4.36 -12.78
CA SER A 34 44.08 -5.57 -12.07
C SER A 34 43.42 -5.27 -10.72
N LYS A 35 42.69 -6.24 -10.15
CA LYS A 35 42.03 -6.10 -8.83
C LYS A 35 43.01 -5.78 -7.70
N GLN A 36 44.24 -6.28 -7.76
CA GLN A 36 45.27 -6.00 -6.75
C GLN A 36 45.80 -4.56 -6.89
N GLU A 37 45.95 -4.08 -8.12
CA GLU A 37 46.39 -2.70 -8.39
C GLU A 37 45.32 -1.68 -8.01
N ILE A 38 44.03 -1.98 -8.23
CA ILE A 38 42.90 -1.14 -7.81
C ILE A 38 42.86 -1.00 -6.28
N LYS A 39 43.04 -2.10 -5.55
CA LYS A 39 43.10 -2.09 -4.07
C LYS A 39 44.30 -1.32 -3.53
N ALA A 40 45.34 -1.14 -4.34
CA ALA A 40 46.53 -0.39 -3.98
C ALA A 40 46.46 1.09 -4.42
N LEU A 41 45.38 1.52 -5.10
CA LEU A 41 45.25 2.93 -5.48
C LEU A 41 44.97 3.80 -4.25
N PRO A 42 45.47 5.05 -4.23
CA PRO A 42 45.06 6.03 -3.23
C PRO A 42 43.54 6.23 -3.23
N GLY A 43 42.90 6.15 -2.06
CA GLY A 43 41.44 6.28 -1.92
C GLY A 43 40.65 4.98 -2.16
N ALA A 44 41.32 3.86 -2.45
CA ALA A 44 40.65 2.57 -2.72
C ALA A 44 39.79 2.07 -1.55
N GLU A 45 40.04 2.53 -0.33
CA GLU A 45 39.20 2.31 0.85
C GLU A 45 37.75 2.78 0.66
N LEU A 46 37.55 3.81 -0.17
CA LEU A 46 36.22 4.31 -0.54
C LEU A 46 35.44 3.33 -1.42
N LEU A 47 36.13 2.39 -2.09
CA LEU A 47 35.50 1.32 -2.88
C LEU A 47 35.01 0.16 -2.00
N SER A 48 35.70 -0.09 -0.87
CA SER A 48 35.40 -1.17 0.08
C SER A 48 34.28 -0.83 1.08
N GLY A 49 33.81 0.42 1.10
CA GLY A 49 32.66 0.88 1.89
C GLY A 49 31.33 0.88 1.13
N GLY A 50 31.20 0.04 0.09
CA GLY A 50 30.06 -0.03 -0.82
C GLY A 50 28.78 -0.62 -0.23
N GLY A 51 28.34 -0.12 0.92
CA GLY A 51 26.93 -0.12 1.23
C GLY A 51 26.27 0.97 0.40
N GLY A 52 25.43 0.60 -0.58
CA GLY A 52 24.39 1.51 -1.02
C GLY A 52 23.66 2.08 0.20
N ALA A 53 23.14 3.31 0.10
CA ALA A 53 22.38 3.99 1.16
C ALA A 53 21.65 2.94 2.03
N SER A 54 22.06 2.84 3.30
CA SER A 54 21.81 1.69 4.19
C SER A 54 20.50 0.95 3.90
N GLY A 55 20.59 -0.27 3.32
CA GLY A 55 19.46 -1.17 3.11
C GLY A 55 18.94 -1.31 1.67
N GLN A 56 19.67 -0.84 0.66
CA GLN A 56 19.34 -1.06 -0.76
C GLN A 56 20.26 -2.09 -1.45
N VAL A 57 19.70 -2.84 -2.39
CA VAL A 57 20.40 -3.79 -3.27
C VAL A 57 20.20 -3.39 -4.73
N LYS A 58 21.09 -3.83 -5.62
CA LYS A 58 20.94 -3.68 -7.06
C LYS A 58 20.91 -5.06 -7.71
N ALA A 59 19.95 -5.28 -8.60
CA ALA A 59 19.80 -6.56 -9.29
C ALA A 59 19.37 -6.39 -10.74
N SER A 60 19.75 -7.38 -11.54
CA SER A 60 19.22 -7.59 -12.89
C SER A 60 18.32 -8.81 -12.90
N HIS A 61 17.33 -8.81 -13.80
CA HIS A 61 16.45 -9.97 -13.95
C HIS A 61 16.20 -10.37 -15.41
N LEU A 62 15.89 -11.66 -15.61
CA LEU A 62 15.36 -12.20 -16.84
C LEU A 62 13.95 -12.73 -16.54
N LEU A 63 12.93 -12.08 -17.08
CA LEU A 63 11.53 -12.40 -16.85
C LEU A 63 10.96 -13.17 -18.04
N VAL A 64 10.30 -14.30 -17.82
CA VAL A 64 9.48 -14.97 -18.85
C VAL A 64 8.04 -14.98 -18.39
N LYS A 65 7.18 -14.27 -19.12
CA LYS A 65 5.75 -14.21 -18.80
C LYS A 65 5.01 -15.41 -19.38
N HIS A 66 3.87 -15.70 -18.77
CA HIS A 66 2.92 -16.74 -19.19
C HIS A 66 1.48 -16.18 -19.18
N SER A 67 0.52 -16.98 -19.64
CA SER A 67 -0.90 -16.61 -19.73
C SER A 67 -1.54 -16.15 -18.41
N GLY A 68 -1.02 -16.62 -17.27
CA GLY A 68 -1.45 -16.24 -15.92
C GLY A 68 -0.69 -15.05 -15.31
N SER A 69 0.23 -14.43 -16.03
CA SER A 69 0.93 -13.22 -15.55
C SER A 69 -0.04 -12.02 -15.47
N ARG A 70 0.11 -11.13 -14.48
CA ARG A 70 -0.75 -9.93 -14.28
C ARG A 70 -0.99 -9.10 -15.57
N ARG A 71 0.02 -9.06 -16.44
CA ARG A 71 -0.06 -8.48 -17.81
C ARG A 71 0.59 -9.46 -18.78
N PRO A 72 -0.16 -10.36 -19.46
CA PRO A 72 0.37 -11.36 -20.39
C PRO A 72 0.68 -10.73 -21.75
N ALA A 73 1.50 -9.69 -21.73
CA ALA A 73 1.97 -8.94 -22.89
C ALA A 73 3.31 -8.28 -22.54
N SER A 74 4.20 -8.14 -23.51
CA SER A 74 5.50 -7.50 -23.38
C SER A 74 5.85 -6.73 -24.65
N TRP A 75 7.06 -6.15 -24.69
CA TRP A 75 7.57 -5.45 -25.86
C TRP A 75 7.81 -6.40 -27.05
N LYS A 76 8.11 -7.68 -26.79
CA LYS A 76 8.37 -8.70 -27.82
C LYS A 76 7.09 -9.41 -28.30
N GLU A 77 6.04 -9.42 -27.49
CA GLU A 77 4.82 -10.17 -27.79
C GLU A 77 3.58 -9.52 -27.19
N ALA A 78 2.63 -9.14 -28.04
CA ALA A 78 1.43 -8.40 -27.64
C ALA A 78 0.42 -9.26 -26.85
N ASN A 79 0.40 -10.58 -27.06
CA ASN A 79 -0.47 -11.51 -26.36
C ASN A 79 0.26 -12.83 -26.07
N ILE A 80 0.65 -13.02 -24.81
CA ILE A 80 1.45 -14.17 -24.36
C ILE A 80 0.50 -15.30 -23.95
N THR A 81 0.49 -16.37 -24.73
CA THR A 81 -0.42 -17.52 -24.52
C THR A 81 0.24 -18.74 -23.88
N ARG A 82 1.58 -18.74 -23.76
CA ARG A 82 2.33 -19.87 -23.18
C ARG A 82 1.89 -20.19 -21.75
N SER A 83 1.90 -21.46 -21.38
CA SER A 83 1.54 -21.93 -20.04
C SER A 83 2.61 -21.56 -19.01
N LYS A 84 2.27 -21.74 -17.73
CA LYS A 84 3.22 -21.52 -16.63
C LYS A 84 4.37 -22.53 -16.70
N GLU A 85 4.07 -23.77 -17.04
CA GLU A 85 5.01 -24.86 -17.19
C GLU A 85 5.99 -24.59 -18.34
N GLU A 86 5.48 -24.13 -19.48
CA GLU A 86 6.30 -23.72 -20.62
C GLU A 86 7.23 -22.55 -20.27
N ALA A 87 6.75 -21.55 -19.52
CA ALA A 87 7.59 -20.45 -19.06
C ALA A 87 8.70 -20.90 -18.11
N ILE A 88 8.41 -21.86 -17.22
CA ILE A 88 9.41 -22.48 -16.34
C ILE A 88 10.45 -23.25 -17.17
N ASP A 89 10.04 -24.02 -18.16
CA ASP A 89 10.95 -24.81 -18.98
C ASP A 89 11.84 -23.92 -19.88
N ILE A 90 11.29 -22.81 -20.39
CA ILE A 90 12.09 -21.77 -21.07
C ILE A 90 13.13 -21.17 -20.11
N LEU A 91 12.73 -20.83 -18.89
CA LEU A 91 13.65 -20.29 -17.87
C LEU A 91 14.73 -21.30 -17.47
N LYS A 92 14.40 -22.59 -17.36
CA LYS A 92 15.40 -23.65 -17.13
C LYS A 92 16.38 -23.76 -18.29
N GLY A 93 15.89 -23.63 -19.53
CA GLY A 93 16.74 -23.57 -20.72
C GLY A 93 17.73 -22.41 -20.65
N TYR A 94 17.24 -21.21 -20.33
CA TYR A 94 18.12 -20.05 -20.13
C TYR A 94 19.06 -20.23 -18.94
N GLN A 95 18.60 -20.77 -17.81
CA GLN A 95 19.46 -21.05 -16.65
C GLN A 95 20.63 -21.98 -17.03
N ALA A 96 20.36 -23.03 -17.81
CA ALA A 96 21.38 -23.94 -18.31
C ALA A 96 22.36 -23.28 -19.29
N GLU A 97 21.88 -22.37 -20.14
CA GLU A 97 22.70 -21.62 -21.10
C GLU A 97 23.57 -20.54 -20.42
N ILE A 98 23.01 -19.89 -19.39
CA ILE A 98 23.67 -18.88 -18.54
C ILE A 98 24.78 -19.52 -17.72
N GLY A 99 24.51 -20.65 -17.06
CA GLY A 99 25.40 -21.23 -16.04
C GLY A 99 25.75 -20.19 -14.97
N ASP A 100 27.04 -19.94 -14.75
CA ASP A 100 27.55 -18.93 -13.82
C ASP A 100 27.94 -17.61 -14.53
N SER A 101 27.47 -17.37 -15.76
CA SER A 101 27.95 -16.25 -16.58
C SER A 101 27.01 -15.04 -16.54
N GLY A 102 27.34 -14.04 -15.72
CA GLY A 102 26.60 -12.78 -15.66
C GLY A 102 26.55 -11.98 -16.97
N GLU A 103 27.52 -12.14 -17.87
CA GLU A 103 27.48 -11.51 -19.21
C GLU A 103 26.42 -12.18 -20.10
N LYS A 104 26.38 -13.51 -20.13
CA LYS A 104 25.33 -14.26 -20.84
C LYS A 104 23.95 -13.99 -20.24
N PHE A 105 23.86 -13.83 -18.92
CA PHE A 105 22.63 -13.40 -18.27
C PHE A 105 22.12 -12.08 -18.84
N GLY A 106 23.00 -11.07 -18.95
CA GLY A 106 22.66 -9.77 -19.51
C GLY A 106 22.25 -9.84 -20.99
N GLU A 107 22.95 -10.63 -21.80
CA GLU A 107 22.64 -10.88 -23.21
C GLU A 107 21.27 -11.53 -23.38
N LEU A 108 21.01 -12.61 -22.63
CA LEU A 108 19.73 -13.31 -22.65
C LEU A 108 18.60 -12.45 -22.08
N ALA A 109 18.86 -11.64 -21.06
CA ALA A 109 17.88 -10.69 -20.54
C ALA A 109 17.54 -9.61 -21.58
N LYS A 110 18.51 -9.12 -22.34
CA LYS A 110 18.30 -8.12 -23.39
C LYS A 110 17.42 -8.65 -24.52
N VAL A 111 17.62 -9.90 -24.92
CA VAL A 111 16.94 -10.51 -26.07
C VAL A 111 15.61 -11.15 -25.67
N HIS A 112 15.56 -11.82 -24.52
CA HIS A 112 14.44 -12.71 -24.16
C HIS A 112 13.59 -12.23 -22.99
N SER A 113 14.00 -11.24 -22.19
CA SER A 113 13.20 -10.79 -21.04
C SER A 113 11.90 -10.10 -21.48
N ASP A 114 10.77 -10.48 -20.87
CA ASP A 114 9.46 -9.86 -21.05
C ASP A 114 9.27 -8.56 -20.24
N CYS A 115 10.30 -8.11 -19.54
CA CYS A 115 10.32 -6.84 -18.82
C CYS A 115 10.94 -5.72 -19.66
N SER A 116 10.50 -4.48 -19.45
CA SER A 116 11.09 -3.29 -20.08
C SER A 116 12.56 -3.07 -19.69
N SER A 117 13.05 -3.69 -18.62
CA SER A 117 14.46 -3.66 -18.22
C SER A 117 15.40 -4.35 -19.22
N HIS A 118 14.88 -5.08 -20.22
CA HIS A 118 15.68 -5.68 -21.29
C HIS A 118 16.58 -4.66 -22.00
N GLU A 119 16.14 -3.41 -22.17
CA GLU A 119 16.93 -2.31 -22.77
C GLU A 119 18.22 -2.02 -22.00
N LYS A 120 18.29 -2.42 -20.73
CA LYS A 120 19.42 -2.25 -19.82
C LYS A 120 19.99 -3.61 -19.38
N ASN A 121 19.96 -4.61 -20.25
CA ASN A 121 20.44 -5.96 -19.96
C ASN A 121 19.80 -6.57 -18.68
N GLY A 122 18.55 -6.23 -18.40
CA GLY A 122 17.80 -6.69 -17.24
C GLY A 122 17.97 -5.85 -15.96
N ASP A 123 18.79 -4.78 -15.97
CA ASP A 123 19.07 -3.95 -14.79
C ASP A 123 17.81 -3.22 -14.26
N LEU A 124 17.50 -3.44 -12.99
CA LEU A 124 16.38 -2.80 -12.27
C LEU A 124 16.80 -1.58 -11.45
N GLY A 125 18.10 -1.27 -11.38
CA GLY A 125 18.63 -0.22 -10.53
C GLY A 125 18.65 -0.60 -9.05
N TRP A 126 18.90 0.38 -8.20
CA TRP A 126 18.93 0.22 -6.74
C TRP A 126 17.52 0.20 -6.18
N PHE A 127 17.22 -0.77 -5.33
CA PHE A 127 15.97 -0.85 -4.61
C PHE A 127 16.14 -1.33 -3.16
N GLY A 128 15.30 -0.80 -2.27
CA GLY A 128 15.20 -1.24 -0.87
C GLY A 128 14.10 -2.26 -0.67
N ARG A 129 13.98 -2.77 0.58
CA ARG A 129 12.84 -3.61 0.96
C ARG A 129 11.51 -2.85 0.83
N GLY A 130 10.45 -3.55 0.43
CA GLY A 130 9.12 -3.03 0.11
C GLY A 130 8.95 -2.48 -1.31
N GLN A 131 9.98 -2.49 -2.17
CA GLN A 131 9.92 -1.91 -3.52
C GLN A 131 9.69 -2.92 -4.65
N MET A 132 9.94 -4.21 -4.39
CA MET A 132 9.73 -5.29 -5.35
C MET A 132 8.68 -6.29 -4.84
N GLN A 133 8.19 -7.16 -5.71
CA GLN A 133 7.28 -8.24 -5.27
C GLN A 133 7.99 -9.14 -4.25
N LYS A 134 7.27 -9.53 -3.19
CA LYS A 134 7.86 -10.20 -2.03
C LYS A 134 8.76 -11.41 -2.37
N PRO A 135 8.38 -12.34 -3.27
CA PRO A 135 9.26 -13.44 -3.64
C PRO A 135 10.55 -13.00 -4.34
N PHE A 136 10.48 -11.95 -5.16
CA PHE A 136 11.64 -11.39 -5.85
C PHE A 136 12.56 -10.64 -4.90
N GLU A 137 11.98 -9.86 -3.99
CA GLU A 137 12.72 -9.16 -2.96
C GLU A 137 13.46 -10.14 -2.04
N ASP A 138 12.75 -11.12 -1.48
CA ASP A 138 13.34 -12.06 -0.53
C ASP A 138 14.49 -12.83 -1.17
N ALA A 139 14.33 -13.26 -2.43
CA ALA A 139 15.40 -13.88 -3.18
C ALA A 139 16.57 -12.91 -3.45
N THR A 140 16.30 -11.67 -3.88
CA THR A 140 17.39 -10.70 -4.15
C THR A 140 18.20 -10.39 -2.90
N PHE A 141 17.53 -10.16 -1.77
CA PHE A 141 18.19 -9.82 -0.50
C PHE A 141 18.86 -11.02 0.18
N ALA A 142 18.55 -12.24 -0.25
CA ALA A 142 19.20 -13.46 0.23
C ALA A 142 20.46 -13.82 -0.57
N LEU A 143 20.61 -13.29 -1.79
CA LEU A 143 21.75 -13.53 -2.66
C LEU A 143 22.94 -12.65 -2.29
N GLU A 144 24.13 -13.25 -2.30
CA GLU A 144 25.38 -12.50 -2.30
C GLU A 144 25.61 -11.83 -3.66
N VAL A 145 26.51 -10.86 -3.69
CA VAL A 145 26.84 -10.16 -4.94
C VAL A 145 27.39 -11.12 -5.99
N GLY A 146 26.78 -11.08 -7.17
CA GLY A 146 27.19 -11.85 -8.34
C GLY A 146 26.59 -13.24 -8.40
N GLU A 147 25.82 -13.65 -7.39
CA GLU A 147 25.06 -14.89 -7.43
C GLU A 147 23.86 -14.79 -8.38
N ILE A 148 23.49 -15.93 -8.95
CA ILE A 148 22.30 -16.10 -9.78
C ILE A 148 21.32 -16.98 -9.01
N SER A 149 20.08 -16.52 -8.83
CA SER A 149 19.03 -17.28 -8.16
C SER A 149 18.61 -18.50 -8.98
N ASP A 150 17.96 -19.44 -8.30
CA ASP A 150 17.03 -20.34 -8.95
C ASP A 150 15.80 -19.60 -9.50
N ILE A 151 14.96 -20.31 -10.26
CA ILE A 151 13.71 -19.78 -10.80
C ILE A 151 12.76 -19.46 -9.65
N ILE A 152 12.43 -18.18 -9.49
CA ILE A 152 11.52 -17.71 -8.43
C ILE A 152 10.08 -17.78 -8.91
N SER A 153 9.13 -17.87 -7.97
CA SER A 153 7.69 -18.03 -8.23
C SER A 153 7.03 -16.92 -9.06
N ILE A 154 7.69 -15.77 -9.25
CA ILE A 154 7.27 -14.74 -10.20
C ILE A 154 7.82 -14.97 -11.64
N PHE A 155 8.42 -16.14 -11.86
CA PHE A 155 9.01 -16.63 -13.10
C PHE A 155 10.07 -15.69 -13.68
N ALA A 156 11.05 -15.41 -12.82
CA ALA A 156 12.25 -14.69 -13.19
C ALA A 156 13.50 -15.38 -12.61
N LEU A 157 14.61 -15.28 -13.34
CA LEU A 157 15.95 -15.48 -12.78
C LEU A 157 16.47 -14.12 -12.31
N ILE A 158 17.17 -14.09 -11.17
CA ILE A 158 17.77 -12.88 -10.59
C ILE A 158 19.28 -13.05 -10.61
N ALA A 159 20.00 -12.05 -11.10
CA ALA A 159 21.43 -11.91 -10.86
C ALA A 159 21.65 -10.65 -10.02
N THR A 160 22.26 -10.78 -8.85
CA THR A 160 22.62 -9.64 -8.00
C THR A 160 23.98 -9.06 -8.45
N PHE A 161 24.15 -7.75 -8.36
CA PHE A 161 25.43 -7.11 -8.68
C PHE A 161 25.73 -5.92 -7.75
N SER A 162 26.91 -5.92 -7.11
CA SER A 162 27.63 -4.72 -6.58
C SER A 162 29.00 -5.10 -5.98
N TYR A 163 30.20 -4.85 -6.51
CA TYR A 163 30.74 -4.01 -7.57
C TYR A 163 31.54 -4.89 -8.54
N TRP A 164 31.61 -4.45 -9.81
CA TRP A 164 32.45 -4.99 -10.89
C TRP A 164 31.96 -6.27 -11.59
N SER A 165 31.51 -6.11 -12.84
CA SER A 165 31.71 -7.13 -13.87
C SER A 165 32.82 -6.65 -14.79
N LEU A 166 33.94 -7.38 -14.77
CA LEU A 166 34.75 -7.79 -15.92
C LEU A 166 35.47 -9.08 -15.46
N LYS A 167 35.12 -10.20 -16.14
CA LYS A 167 35.33 -11.65 -15.90
C LYS A 167 36.78 -12.14 -15.56
N PRO A 168 37.05 -13.45 -15.24
CA PRO A 168 36.22 -14.50 -14.62
C PRO A 168 36.88 -15.17 -13.38
N SER A 169 36.09 -15.64 -12.41
CA SER A 169 36.31 -16.93 -11.73
C SER A 169 35.11 -17.28 -10.83
N THR A 170 34.40 -18.33 -11.26
CA THR A 170 33.52 -19.26 -10.50
C THR A 170 32.63 -18.71 -9.39
N PHE A 171 31.31 -18.70 -9.64
CA PHE A 171 30.27 -18.50 -8.62
C PHE A 171 29.92 -19.84 -7.93
N ARG A 172 29.36 -19.77 -6.71
CA ARG A 172 28.93 -20.92 -5.89
C ARG A 172 27.49 -20.74 -5.44
N LEU A 173 26.83 -21.85 -5.11
CA LEU A 173 25.53 -21.90 -4.44
C LEU A 173 25.74 -21.91 -2.91
N ALA A 174 25.04 -21.05 -2.16
CA ALA A 174 25.22 -20.91 -0.71
C ALA A 174 24.15 -21.60 0.16
N SER A 175 24.56 -22.09 1.34
CA SER A 175 23.74 -22.64 2.44
C SER A 175 24.30 -22.16 3.82
N SER A 176 23.41 -21.83 4.78
CA SER A 176 23.65 -21.15 6.09
C SER A 176 24.20 -22.07 7.22
N PRO A 177 24.48 -21.66 8.51
CA PRO A 177 24.21 -20.38 9.26
C PRO A 177 25.26 -19.82 10.30
N ILE A 178 25.08 -18.52 10.65
CA ILE A 178 25.22 -17.70 11.91
C ILE A 178 26.33 -17.97 12.99
N THR A 179 27.06 -16.92 13.44
CA THR A 179 27.17 -16.44 14.86
C THR A 179 28.12 -15.23 15.14
N ASN A 180 27.61 -14.30 15.98
CA ASN A 180 28.18 -13.38 17.00
C ASN A 180 29.43 -12.45 16.82
N THR A 181 29.12 -11.14 16.82
CA THR A 181 29.53 -10.00 17.70
C THR A 181 30.95 -9.84 18.29
N ASN A 182 31.53 -8.63 18.18
CA ASN A 182 32.34 -7.92 19.21
C ASN A 182 32.54 -6.42 18.82
N MET A 183 32.08 -5.44 19.62
CA MET A 183 32.71 -4.80 20.81
C MET A 183 33.85 -3.80 20.56
N ALA A 184 33.79 -3.01 19.47
CA ALA A 184 34.53 -1.74 19.35
C ALA A 184 33.64 -0.53 19.02
N THR A 185 32.34 -0.77 18.82
CA THR A 185 31.34 0.17 18.28
C THR A 185 30.74 1.11 19.32
N ILE A 186 31.05 0.95 20.61
CA ILE A 186 30.29 1.64 21.66
C ILE A 186 30.70 3.13 21.79
N ALA A 187 31.97 3.47 21.53
CA ALA A 187 32.46 4.82 21.77
C ALA A 187 32.14 5.84 20.66
N SER A 188 31.99 5.41 19.39
CA SER A 188 31.58 6.30 18.29
C SER A 188 30.06 6.40 18.14
N ILE A 189 29.33 5.35 18.54
CA ILE A 189 27.87 5.34 18.60
C ILE A 189 27.36 6.38 19.61
N GLU A 190 28.03 6.55 20.76
CA GLU A 190 27.64 7.57 21.76
C GLU A 190 27.74 9.01 21.24
N GLN A 191 28.64 9.27 20.28
CA GLN A 191 28.81 10.60 19.69
C GLN A 191 27.81 10.88 18.55
N GLU A 192 27.55 9.90 17.67
CA GLU A 192 26.47 9.99 16.67
C GLU A 192 25.07 9.97 17.29
N GLN A 193 24.86 9.25 18.40
CA GLN A 193 23.60 9.27 19.14
C GLN A 193 23.32 10.65 19.74
N ASN A 194 24.34 11.40 20.15
CA ASN A 194 24.19 12.76 20.67
C ASN A 194 23.84 13.77 19.57
N GLU A 195 24.47 13.67 18.39
CA GLU A 195 24.15 14.52 17.24
C GLU A 195 22.75 14.21 16.65
N LEU A 196 22.34 12.93 16.63
CA LEU A 196 20.96 12.54 16.30
C LEU A 196 19.96 13.04 17.35
N LYS A 197 20.34 13.09 18.62
CA LYS A 197 19.50 13.64 19.70
C LYS A 197 19.23 15.12 19.50
N GLU A 198 20.26 15.91 19.18
CA GLU A 198 20.14 17.33 18.90
C GLU A 198 19.32 17.61 17.63
N ALA A 199 19.48 16.78 16.58
CA ALA A 199 18.68 16.87 15.37
C ALA A 199 17.21 16.44 15.57
N MET A 200 16.97 15.42 16.40
CA MET A 200 15.62 15.03 16.83
C MET A 200 14.98 16.11 17.70
N GLU A 201 15.69 16.74 18.64
CA GLU A 201 15.20 17.88 19.42
C GLU A 201 14.82 19.07 18.53
N ALA A 202 15.58 19.33 17.46
CA ALA A 202 15.26 20.36 16.48
C ALA A 202 14.01 20.03 15.66
N ALA A 203 13.80 18.75 15.29
CA ALA A 203 12.59 18.26 14.63
C ALA A 203 11.37 18.29 15.58
N THR A 204 11.59 18.07 16.88
CA THR A 204 10.54 18.09 17.91
C THR A 204 9.99 19.51 18.16
N LYS A 205 10.74 20.57 17.83
CA LYS A 205 10.28 21.96 17.92
C LYS A 205 9.16 22.34 16.92
N GLY A 206 8.94 21.53 15.88
CA GLY A 206 7.83 21.67 14.92
C GLY A 206 6.77 20.57 15.02
N VAL A 207 6.99 19.58 15.89
CA VAL A 207 6.06 18.50 16.21
C VAL A 207 5.27 18.93 17.46
N PRO A 208 3.96 18.66 17.55
CA PRO A 208 3.23 18.87 18.82
C PRO A 208 3.99 18.19 19.97
N LEU A 209 4.12 18.86 21.11
CA LEU A 209 4.90 18.44 22.30
C LEU A 209 5.03 16.91 22.46
N PRO A 210 6.24 16.39 22.75
CA PRO A 210 6.46 14.96 22.93
C PRO A 210 5.53 14.38 24.00
N TYR A 211 5.08 13.14 23.78
CA TYR A 211 4.11 12.41 24.60
C TYR A 211 4.42 12.41 26.11
N ALA A 212 5.70 12.44 26.50
CA ALA A 212 6.15 12.49 27.90
C ALA A 212 5.75 13.79 28.62
N ASP A 213 5.74 14.94 27.95
CA ASP A 213 5.34 16.24 28.54
C ASP A 213 3.81 16.36 28.75
N ARG A 214 3.04 15.35 28.30
CA ARG A 214 1.57 15.28 28.44
C ARG A 214 1.10 14.34 29.55
N LEU A 215 1.99 13.49 30.10
CA LEU A 215 1.65 12.49 31.13
C LEU A 215 1.54 13.08 32.55
N ASP A 216 2.18 14.23 32.82
CA ASP A 216 2.21 14.88 34.14
C ASP A 216 0.99 15.78 34.43
N LYS A 217 -0.04 15.75 33.59
CA LYS A 217 -1.32 16.43 33.86
C LYS A 217 -2.38 15.43 34.28
N PRO A 218 -2.56 15.19 35.59
CA PRO A 218 -3.72 14.45 36.08
C PRO A 218 -4.95 15.29 35.71
N ASN A 219 -5.80 14.76 34.83
CA ASN A 219 -6.97 15.42 34.22
C ASN A 219 -6.69 16.31 32.99
N PHE A 220 -6.16 15.77 31.89
CA PHE A 220 -6.68 16.23 30.59
C PHE A 220 -8.10 15.69 30.43
N GLY A 221 -9.08 16.50 30.85
CA GLY A 221 -10.49 16.22 30.62
C GLY A 221 -10.76 16.17 29.12
N TYR A 222 -10.89 14.97 28.55
CA TYR A 222 -11.48 14.69 27.24
C TYR A 222 -12.99 14.98 27.24
N GLY A 223 -13.40 16.12 27.78
CA GLY A 223 -14.76 16.39 28.21
C GLY A 223 -15.77 16.56 27.09
N ASN A 224 -15.37 16.52 25.81
CA ASN A 224 -16.28 16.81 24.68
C ASN A 224 -15.93 16.07 23.36
N ILE A 225 -15.16 14.97 23.36
CA ILE A 225 -15.01 14.21 22.11
C ILE A 225 -16.34 13.52 21.82
N LYS A 226 -16.91 13.77 20.64
CA LYS A 226 -18.19 13.19 20.22
C LYS A 226 -18.11 12.62 18.82
N VAL A 227 -18.93 11.61 18.55
CA VAL A 227 -19.23 11.17 17.18
C VAL A 227 -19.95 12.31 16.48
N SER A 228 -19.33 12.91 15.48
CA SER A 228 -19.93 14.00 14.69
C SER A 228 -20.62 13.47 13.44
N LYS A 229 -20.14 12.36 12.88
CA LYS A 229 -20.71 11.77 11.65
C LYS A 229 -20.49 10.26 11.58
N LEU A 230 -21.48 9.57 11.04
CA LEU A 230 -21.38 8.18 10.60
C LEU A 230 -21.64 8.15 9.09
N LEU A 231 -20.63 7.83 8.28
CA LEU A 231 -20.77 7.87 6.81
C LEU A 231 -21.57 6.68 6.27
N VAL A 232 -21.63 5.59 7.03
CA VAL A 232 -22.48 4.44 6.75
C VAL A 232 -23.33 4.17 7.96
N HIS A 233 -24.64 4.14 7.76
CA HIS A 233 -25.60 3.83 8.82
C HIS A 233 -26.69 2.89 8.31
N PRO A 234 -26.92 1.74 8.99
CA PRO A 234 -26.14 1.19 10.09
C PRO A 234 -24.76 0.67 9.62
N ILE A 235 -23.71 0.88 10.44
CA ILE A 235 -22.31 0.51 10.10
C ILE A 235 -22.15 -0.97 9.79
N LYS A 236 -22.98 -1.85 10.38
CA LYS A 236 -23.00 -3.30 10.10
C LYS A 236 -23.21 -3.66 8.63
N ASN A 237 -23.64 -2.72 7.79
CA ASN A 237 -23.84 -2.90 6.36
C ASN A 237 -22.67 -2.36 5.51
N ASP A 238 -21.65 -1.77 6.13
CA ASP A 238 -20.50 -1.24 5.42
C ASP A 238 -19.75 -2.34 4.65
N ARG A 239 -19.58 -2.12 3.35
CA ARG A 239 -18.79 -2.96 2.41
C ARG A 239 -19.11 -4.45 2.44
N LYS A 240 -20.35 -4.83 2.79
CA LYS A 240 -20.87 -6.19 2.57
C LYS A 240 -21.08 -6.52 1.09
N TRP A 241 -21.15 -5.49 0.25
CA TRP A 241 -21.23 -5.62 -1.19
C TRP A 241 -19.97 -5.09 -1.86
N ALA A 242 -19.59 -5.72 -2.97
CA ALA A 242 -18.53 -5.27 -3.85
C ALA A 242 -18.96 -5.41 -5.31
N ILE A 243 -18.38 -4.60 -6.18
CA ILE A 243 -18.50 -4.75 -7.63
C ILE A 243 -17.26 -5.49 -8.11
N ILE A 244 -17.43 -6.56 -8.87
CA ILE A 244 -16.34 -7.37 -9.42
C ILE A 244 -16.40 -7.38 -10.95
N ASP A 245 -15.25 -7.58 -11.58
CA ASP A 245 -15.18 -7.96 -12.99
C ASP A 245 -15.86 -9.33 -13.19
N ALA A 246 -16.78 -9.43 -14.15
CA ALA A 246 -17.60 -10.63 -14.31
C ALA A 246 -16.81 -11.84 -14.84
N THR A 247 -15.65 -11.64 -15.46
CA THR A 247 -14.82 -12.74 -15.98
C THR A 247 -13.67 -13.08 -15.05
N LYS A 248 -13.03 -12.06 -14.48
CA LYS A 248 -11.81 -12.24 -13.67
C LYS A 248 -12.07 -12.34 -12.17
N HIS A 249 -13.29 -12.00 -11.73
CA HIS A 249 -13.70 -11.93 -10.33
C HIS A 249 -12.82 -11.01 -9.45
N VAL A 250 -12.13 -10.05 -10.07
CA VAL A 250 -11.34 -9.03 -9.37
C VAL A 250 -12.25 -7.89 -8.94
N VAL A 251 -12.18 -7.48 -7.68
CA VAL A 251 -12.92 -6.33 -7.15
C VAL A 251 -12.52 -5.05 -7.89
N ILE A 252 -13.52 -4.34 -8.40
CA ILE A 252 -13.37 -3.04 -9.06
C ILE A 252 -13.42 -1.96 -7.99
N THR A 253 -12.43 -1.08 -8.04
CA THR A 253 -12.33 0.04 -7.10
C THR A 253 -12.49 1.37 -7.82
N ALA A 254 -12.88 2.39 -7.06
CA ALA A 254 -12.88 3.77 -7.54
C ALA A 254 -11.46 4.32 -7.83
N ARG A 255 -10.38 3.58 -7.50
CA ARG A 255 -9.01 3.90 -7.91
C ARG A 255 -8.84 3.65 -9.42
N ASP A 256 -9.49 2.61 -9.92
CA ASP A 256 -9.45 2.18 -11.31
C ASP A 256 -10.55 2.85 -12.14
N VAL A 257 -11.77 2.94 -11.57
CA VAL A 257 -12.94 3.54 -12.23
C VAL A 257 -13.53 4.63 -11.36
N ALA A 258 -13.02 5.85 -11.49
CA ALA A 258 -13.37 6.98 -10.62
C ALA A 258 -14.88 7.30 -10.60
N LYS A 259 -15.59 7.17 -11.73
CA LYS A 259 -17.05 7.40 -11.81
C LYS A 259 -17.87 6.51 -10.87
N MET A 260 -17.30 5.40 -10.37
CA MET A 260 -17.94 4.54 -9.37
C MET A 260 -18.41 5.30 -8.12
N VAL A 261 -17.74 6.39 -7.74
CA VAL A 261 -18.15 7.19 -6.55
C VAL A 261 -19.48 7.91 -6.72
N LEU A 262 -19.97 8.02 -7.97
CA LEU A 262 -21.24 8.66 -8.30
C LEU A 262 -22.44 7.72 -8.15
N ILE A 263 -22.19 6.42 -7.95
CA ILE A 263 -23.23 5.46 -7.57
C ILE A 263 -23.65 5.78 -6.14
N THR A 264 -24.95 5.98 -5.94
CA THR A 264 -25.50 6.44 -4.66
C THR A 264 -26.24 5.29 -3.97
N PRO A 265 -25.59 4.58 -3.02
CA PRO A 265 -26.25 3.60 -2.18
C PRO A 265 -27.03 4.28 -1.05
N LYS A 266 -28.25 3.81 -0.80
CA LYS A 266 -29.08 4.24 0.32
C LYS A 266 -29.60 3.01 1.06
N VAL A 267 -29.34 2.97 2.37
CA VAL A 267 -29.85 1.93 3.25
C VAL A 267 -31.25 2.33 3.72
N GLU A 268 -32.24 1.50 3.42
CA GLU A 268 -33.63 1.67 3.85
C GLU A 268 -33.96 0.54 4.81
N VAL A 269 -33.95 0.84 6.11
CA VAL A 269 -34.20 -0.16 7.16
C VAL A 269 -35.70 -0.37 7.32
N ASP A 270 -36.09 -1.63 7.40
CA ASP A 270 -37.46 -2.06 7.68
C ASP A 270 -37.36 -3.29 8.61
N GLU A 271 -37.78 -3.14 9.87
CA GLU A 271 -37.68 -4.21 10.88
C GLU A 271 -38.73 -5.31 10.67
N ASP A 272 -39.84 -5.00 10.02
CA ASP A 272 -40.89 -5.97 9.69
C ASP A 272 -40.51 -6.82 8.46
N SER A 273 -39.55 -6.35 7.67
CA SER A 273 -39.01 -7.08 6.53
C SER A 273 -38.18 -8.30 6.96
N PRO A 274 -38.39 -9.48 6.33
CA PRO A 274 -37.63 -10.70 6.65
C PRO A 274 -36.12 -10.58 6.36
N TYR A 275 -35.72 -9.55 5.60
CA TYR A 275 -34.33 -9.24 5.28
C TYR A 275 -33.84 -7.92 5.92
N GLY A 276 -34.63 -7.33 6.83
CA GLY A 276 -34.28 -6.13 7.60
C GLY A 276 -34.24 -4.83 6.80
N GLY A 277 -34.90 -4.79 5.64
CA GLY A 277 -34.90 -3.66 4.72
C GLY A 277 -34.00 -3.85 3.49
N VAL A 278 -33.88 -2.81 2.66
CA VAL A 278 -33.21 -2.88 1.36
C VAL A 278 -32.06 -1.91 1.22
N LEU A 279 -31.09 -2.28 0.39
CA LEU A 279 -30.11 -1.37 -0.17
C LEU A 279 -30.62 -0.92 -1.54
N ARG A 280 -30.95 0.37 -1.64
CA ARG A 280 -31.36 1.04 -2.87
C ARG A 280 -30.14 1.63 -3.55
N ILE A 281 -29.93 1.29 -4.82
CA ILE A 281 -28.79 1.78 -5.61
C ILE A 281 -29.31 2.64 -6.74
N SER A 282 -28.89 3.91 -6.74
CA SER A 282 -29.21 4.88 -7.78
C SER A 282 -27.96 5.40 -8.49
N PHE A 283 -28.17 5.98 -9.66
CA PHE A 283 -27.12 6.47 -10.56
C PHE A 283 -27.38 7.93 -10.95
N PRO A 284 -26.38 8.65 -11.48
CA PRO A 284 -26.61 9.97 -12.08
C PRO A 284 -27.72 9.94 -13.14
N GLN A 285 -28.53 11.00 -13.21
CA GLN A 285 -29.72 11.06 -14.08
C GLN A 285 -29.38 10.90 -15.58
N ASP A 286 -28.20 11.34 -15.99
CA ASP A 286 -27.67 11.26 -17.36
C ASP A 286 -27.05 9.90 -17.70
N SER A 287 -26.97 8.97 -16.74
CA SER A 287 -26.35 7.65 -16.94
C SER A 287 -27.20 6.66 -17.75
N GLY A 288 -28.50 6.90 -17.91
CA GLY A 288 -29.45 5.95 -18.53
C GLY A 288 -29.60 4.62 -17.79
N CYS A 289 -29.11 4.54 -16.55
CA CYS A 289 -29.17 3.35 -15.72
C CYS A 289 -30.39 3.41 -14.78
N ASP A 290 -31.10 2.29 -14.67
CA ASP A 290 -32.23 2.19 -13.76
C ASP A 290 -31.75 2.04 -12.32
N GLU A 291 -32.53 2.57 -11.38
CA GLU A 291 -32.39 2.19 -9.99
C GLU A 291 -32.77 0.72 -9.77
N PHE A 292 -32.11 0.09 -8.80
CA PHE A 292 -32.47 -1.24 -8.33
C PHE A 292 -32.35 -1.37 -6.81
N VAL A 293 -32.99 -2.40 -6.25
CA VAL A 293 -32.97 -2.69 -4.81
C VAL A 293 -32.52 -4.13 -4.57
N ILE A 294 -31.76 -4.33 -3.49
CA ILE A 294 -31.34 -5.64 -3.01
C ILE A 294 -31.58 -5.75 -1.50
N PRO A 295 -31.85 -6.96 -0.96
CA PRO A 295 -32.08 -7.14 0.48
C PRO A 295 -30.81 -6.84 1.30
N LEU A 296 -30.95 -6.18 2.45
CA LEU A 296 -29.82 -5.91 3.37
C LEU A 296 -29.29 -7.20 4.04
N ARG A 297 -30.18 -8.14 4.33
CA ARG A 297 -29.88 -9.47 4.88
C ARG A 297 -30.62 -10.53 4.06
N PRO A 298 -30.11 -10.93 2.88
CA PRO A 298 -30.75 -11.95 2.06
C PRO A 298 -31.05 -13.21 2.88
N THR A 299 -32.26 -13.75 2.77
CA THR A 299 -32.64 -15.02 3.42
C THR A 299 -31.96 -16.20 2.73
N GLU A 300 -31.94 -17.38 3.36
CA GLU A 300 -31.35 -18.57 2.75
C GLU A 300 -31.96 -18.91 1.39
N ASP A 301 -33.27 -18.72 1.22
CA ASP A 301 -33.93 -18.99 -0.05
C ASP A 301 -33.53 -18.01 -1.15
N ILE A 302 -33.27 -16.75 -0.79
CA ILE A 302 -32.71 -15.75 -1.72
C ILE A 302 -31.27 -16.15 -2.09
N LEU A 303 -30.45 -16.54 -1.11
CA LEU A 303 -29.07 -16.97 -1.35
C LEU A 303 -29.00 -18.24 -2.22
N LYS A 304 -29.93 -19.18 -2.07
CA LYS A 304 -30.02 -20.39 -2.94
C LYS A 304 -30.38 -20.06 -4.38
N ALA A 305 -31.11 -18.96 -4.62
CA ALA A 305 -31.43 -18.49 -5.96
C ALA A 305 -30.27 -17.72 -6.62
N TRP A 306 -29.34 -17.20 -5.82
CA TRP A 306 -28.16 -16.47 -6.31
C TRP A 306 -26.98 -17.40 -6.55
N SER A 307 -26.18 -17.06 -7.56
CA SER A 307 -24.97 -17.83 -7.89
C SER A 307 -23.83 -17.49 -6.95
N LEU A 308 -23.25 -18.50 -6.30
CA LEU A 308 -22.06 -18.35 -5.45
C LEU A 308 -20.78 -18.40 -6.29
N ILE A 309 -19.92 -17.40 -6.09
CA ILE A 309 -18.54 -17.33 -6.60
C ILE A 309 -17.59 -17.58 -5.41
N ASN A 310 -16.47 -18.28 -5.63
CA ASN A 310 -15.54 -18.72 -4.57
C ASN A 310 -14.08 -18.27 -4.75
N ASP A 311 -13.82 -17.47 -5.78
CA ASP A 311 -12.50 -17.04 -6.26
C ASP A 311 -12.46 -15.52 -6.50
N ILE A 312 -13.21 -14.75 -5.68
CA ILE A 312 -13.16 -13.29 -5.73
C ILE A 312 -11.81 -12.81 -5.23
N GLN A 313 -11.18 -11.92 -5.99
CA GLN A 313 -9.87 -11.36 -5.69
C GLN A 313 -9.99 -9.93 -5.19
N LEU A 314 -9.48 -9.67 -3.98
CA LEU A 314 -9.39 -8.35 -3.36
C LEU A 314 -7.97 -8.15 -2.81
N TRP A 315 -7.18 -7.31 -3.47
CA TRP A 315 -5.76 -7.12 -3.12
C TRP A 315 -4.99 -8.44 -3.18
N ASP A 316 -4.40 -8.86 -2.06
CA ASP A 316 -3.65 -10.11 -1.92
C ASP A 316 -4.55 -11.28 -1.49
N ASP A 317 -5.83 -11.04 -1.18
CA ASP A 317 -6.81 -12.10 -0.92
C ASP A 317 -7.36 -12.63 -2.25
N LEU A 318 -7.08 -13.90 -2.56
CA LEU A 318 -7.37 -14.48 -3.88
C LEU A 318 -8.55 -15.46 -3.88
N ASP A 319 -9.18 -15.71 -2.73
CA ASP A 319 -10.16 -16.76 -2.54
C ASP A 319 -11.38 -16.31 -1.71
N LEU A 320 -11.85 -15.09 -1.93
CA LEU A 320 -13.08 -14.64 -1.26
C LEU A 320 -14.32 -15.24 -1.94
N ASP A 321 -15.35 -15.46 -1.13
CA ASP A 321 -16.65 -15.92 -1.61
C ASP A 321 -17.68 -14.78 -1.65
N GLY A 322 -18.65 -14.90 -2.56
CA GLY A 322 -19.72 -13.92 -2.70
C GLY A 322 -20.83 -14.39 -3.64
N TYR A 323 -22.05 -13.97 -3.35
CA TYR A 323 -23.23 -14.28 -4.14
C TYR A 323 -23.49 -13.17 -5.15
N ILE A 324 -23.60 -13.49 -6.44
CA ILE A 324 -24.02 -12.54 -7.47
C ILE A 324 -25.44 -12.07 -7.11
N CYS A 325 -25.56 -10.78 -6.82
CA CYS A 325 -26.83 -10.18 -6.43
C CYS A 325 -27.75 -10.05 -7.64
N ASP A 326 -29.04 -10.23 -7.40
CA ASP A 326 -30.10 -9.84 -8.33
C ASP A 326 -31.25 -9.17 -7.59
N THR A 327 -32.15 -8.50 -8.32
CA THR A 327 -33.32 -7.84 -7.73
C THR A 327 -34.28 -8.85 -7.11
N LEU A 328 -35.01 -8.43 -6.08
CA LEU A 328 -36.11 -9.22 -5.56
C LEU A 328 -37.22 -9.33 -6.62
N PRO A 329 -37.84 -10.50 -6.85
CA PRO A 329 -38.95 -10.63 -7.79
C PRO A 329 -40.13 -9.68 -7.50
N SER A 330 -40.33 -9.33 -6.23
CA SER A 330 -41.35 -8.38 -5.78
C SER A 330 -40.99 -6.91 -6.02
N MET A 331 -39.73 -6.60 -6.32
CA MET A 331 -39.24 -5.24 -6.56
C MET A 331 -38.26 -5.25 -7.75
N PRO A 332 -38.74 -5.53 -8.98
CA PRO A 332 -37.90 -5.50 -10.16
C PRO A 332 -37.44 -4.07 -10.47
N SER A 333 -36.35 -3.96 -11.23
CA SER A 333 -35.94 -2.67 -11.81
C SER A 333 -37.00 -2.17 -12.80
N ALA A 334 -37.03 -0.85 -13.05
CA ALA A 334 -38.03 -0.23 -13.93
C ALA A 334 -38.05 -0.82 -15.35
N SER A 335 -36.89 -1.22 -15.88
CA SER A 335 -36.74 -1.84 -17.20
C SER A 335 -36.79 -3.37 -17.19
N GLY A 336 -36.86 -4.00 -16.01
CA GLY A 336 -36.71 -5.45 -15.86
C GLY A 336 -35.30 -5.99 -16.11
N ARG A 337 -34.30 -5.11 -16.34
CA ARG A 337 -32.90 -5.51 -16.44
C ARG A 337 -32.38 -6.04 -15.10
N SER A 338 -31.56 -7.09 -15.15
CA SER A 338 -30.88 -7.60 -13.96
C SER A 338 -29.86 -6.60 -13.41
N VAL A 339 -29.51 -6.75 -12.13
CA VAL A 339 -28.50 -5.91 -11.45
C VAL A 339 -27.17 -5.88 -12.22
N SER A 340 -26.73 -7.05 -12.69
CA SER A 340 -25.49 -7.19 -13.45
C SER A 340 -25.54 -6.48 -14.80
N SER A 341 -26.70 -6.49 -15.48
CA SER A 341 -26.88 -5.79 -16.76
C SER A 341 -26.84 -4.28 -16.58
N ILE A 342 -27.53 -3.75 -15.57
CA ILE A 342 -27.54 -2.31 -15.25
C ILE A 342 -26.13 -1.83 -14.94
N LEU A 343 -25.42 -2.53 -14.04
CA LEU A 343 -24.05 -2.15 -13.70
C LEU A 343 -23.10 -2.32 -14.89
N SER A 344 -23.24 -3.37 -15.70
CA SER A 344 -22.38 -3.56 -16.87
C SER A 344 -22.56 -2.43 -17.90
N ALA A 345 -23.78 -1.91 -18.05
CA ALA A 345 -24.03 -0.73 -18.86
C ALA A 345 -23.36 0.52 -18.25
N TYR A 346 -23.49 0.74 -16.94
CA TYR A 346 -22.86 1.88 -16.26
C TYR A 346 -21.33 1.87 -16.34
N PHE A 347 -20.71 0.70 -16.19
CA PHE A 347 -19.26 0.52 -16.21
C PHE A 347 -18.69 0.32 -17.61
N GLU A 348 -19.53 0.16 -18.64
CA GLU A 348 -19.14 -0.14 -20.03
C GLU A 348 -18.28 -1.41 -20.15
N LYS A 349 -18.48 -2.36 -19.24
CA LYS A 349 -17.80 -3.66 -19.21
C LYS A 349 -18.59 -4.67 -18.37
N PRO A 350 -18.42 -5.98 -18.60
CA PRO A 350 -19.09 -7.00 -17.79
C PRO A 350 -18.69 -6.93 -16.32
N VAL A 351 -19.65 -6.68 -15.44
CA VAL A 351 -19.46 -6.65 -13.99
C VAL A 351 -20.61 -7.32 -13.24
N HIS A 352 -20.32 -7.79 -12.03
CA HIS A 352 -21.32 -8.28 -11.08
C HIS A 352 -21.29 -7.44 -9.80
N LEU A 353 -22.45 -7.24 -9.19
CA LEU A 353 -22.53 -6.90 -7.77
C LEU A 353 -22.56 -8.20 -6.98
N VAL A 354 -21.70 -8.32 -5.97
CA VAL A 354 -21.64 -9.50 -5.10
C VAL A 354 -21.91 -9.13 -3.66
N TYR A 355 -22.67 -9.98 -2.97
CA TYR A 355 -22.88 -9.94 -1.52
C TYR A 355 -21.93 -10.92 -0.84
N LYS A 356 -21.24 -10.48 0.21
CA LYS A 356 -20.19 -11.26 0.88
C LYS A 356 -20.70 -12.63 1.33
N GLY A 357 -19.97 -13.68 0.95
CA GLY A 357 -20.26 -15.06 1.37
C GLY A 357 -19.83 -15.36 2.80
N ALA A 358 -20.03 -16.60 3.23
CA ALA A 358 -19.82 -17.02 4.61
C ALA A 358 -18.34 -17.17 5.01
N ARG A 359 -17.42 -17.33 4.05
CA ARG A 359 -15.99 -17.53 4.32
C ARG A 359 -15.41 -16.30 5.02
N PRO A 360 -14.87 -16.42 6.25
CA PRO A 360 -14.28 -15.27 6.92
C PRO A 360 -13.03 -14.78 6.18
N ARG A 361 -12.90 -13.46 6.01
CA ARG A 361 -11.65 -12.84 5.55
C ARG A 361 -10.90 -12.32 6.76
N GLN A 362 -9.74 -12.89 7.06
CA GLN A 362 -8.94 -12.48 8.21
C GLN A 362 -8.27 -11.13 7.92
N CYS A 363 -8.15 -10.29 8.94
CA CYS A 363 -7.34 -9.09 8.87
C CYS A 363 -5.89 -9.42 9.21
N ASP A 364 -4.95 -8.76 8.54
CA ASP A 364 -3.52 -8.91 8.85
C ASP A 364 -3.19 -8.39 10.26
N PRO A 365 -2.31 -9.07 11.00
CA PRO A 365 -1.77 -8.54 12.24
C PRO A 365 -0.87 -7.34 11.96
N THR A 366 -0.66 -6.52 12.99
CA THR A 366 0.21 -5.34 12.91
C THR A 366 1.38 -5.48 13.87
N SER A 367 2.42 -4.67 13.70
CA SER A 367 3.56 -4.67 14.64
C SER A 367 3.13 -4.40 16.09
N GLN A 368 2.12 -3.56 16.30
CA GLN A 368 1.53 -3.29 17.61
C GLN A 368 0.59 -4.41 18.09
N PHE A 369 -0.08 -5.11 17.17
CA PHE A 369 -1.03 -6.18 17.47
C PHE A 369 -0.67 -7.48 16.72
N PRO A 370 0.44 -8.16 17.06
CA PRO A 370 0.92 -9.33 16.34
C PRO A 370 0.00 -10.55 16.49
N SER A 371 -0.82 -10.58 17.55
CA SER A 371 -1.80 -11.62 17.84
C SER A 371 -3.23 -11.23 17.49
N LEU A 372 -3.42 -10.17 16.67
CA LEU A 372 -4.73 -9.68 16.27
C LEU A 372 -5.56 -10.80 15.61
N LYS A 373 -6.77 -10.99 16.12
CA LYS A 373 -7.78 -11.87 15.51
C LYS A 373 -8.99 -11.04 15.17
N ALA A 374 -9.10 -10.68 13.90
CA ALA A 374 -10.19 -9.86 13.40
C ALA A 374 -10.56 -10.32 11.99
N THR A 375 -11.79 -10.06 11.59
CA THR A 375 -12.25 -10.35 10.23
C THR A 375 -12.84 -9.10 9.62
N ALA A 376 -12.70 -8.98 8.31
CA ALA A 376 -13.32 -7.95 7.49
C ALA A 376 -14.24 -8.60 6.45
N VAL A 377 -15.02 -7.77 5.76
CA VAL A 377 -15.71 -8.12 4.53
C VAL A 377 -14.91 -7.56 3.35
N TYR A 378 -15.49 -6.73 2.48
CA TYR A 378 -14.77 -6.08 1.38
C TYR A 378 -14.13 -4.73 1.76
N GLN A 379 -13.87 -4.46 3.06
CA GLN A 379 -12.96 -3.36 3.46
C GLN A 379 -11.56 -3.60 2.90
N ASP A 380 -10.75 -2.55 2.72
CA ASP A 380 -9.38 -2.75 2.21
C ASP A 380 -8.50 -3.53 3.21
N GLY A 381 -8.60 -3.25 4.52
CA GLY A 381 -7.79 -3.91 5.55
C GLY A 381 -8.55 -4.28 6.81
N TYR A 382 -9.22 -3.31 7.45
CA TYR A 382 -9.88 -3.51 8.75
C TYR A 382 -11.33 -3.03 8.74
N PRO A 383 -12.19 -3.53 9.67
CA PRO A 383 -13.64 -3.31 9.63
C PRO A 383 -14.05 -1.85 9.74
N LEU A 384 -13.33 -1.06 10.53
CA LEU A 384 -13.64 0.34 10.80
C LEU A 384 -12.48 1.24 10.42
N LEU A 385 -12.81 2.48 10.07
CA LEU A 385 -11.90 3.59 9.98
C LEU A 385 -12.46 4.75 10.82
N VAL A 386 -11.67 5.20 11.78
CA VAL A 386 -11.96 6.32 12.67
C VAL A 386 -11.10 7.51 12.26
N LEU A 387 -11.69 8.70 12.20
CA LEU A 387 -11.02 9.91 11.77
C LEU A 387 -11.56 11.14 12.50
N SER A 388 -10.68 12.04 12.90
CA SER A 388 -11.04 13.34 13.46
C SER A 388 -11.40 14.37 12.38
N GLU A 389 -12.51 15.10 12.54
CA GLU A 389 -12.93 16.16 11.61
C GLU A 389 -11.84 17.24 11.48
N GLU A 390 -11.14 17.53 12.58
CA GLU A 390 -10.04 18.49 12.65
C GLU A 390 -8.87 18.13 11.73
N ASN A 391 -8.72 16.85 11.34
CA ASN A 391 -7.72 16.44 10.35
C ASN A 391 -7.94 17.12 9.02
N VAL A 392 -9.19 17.18 8.57
CA VAL A 392 -9.54 17.76 7.27
C VAL A 392 -9.15 19.23 7.24
N LYS A 393 -9.48 19.98 8.30
CA LYS A 393 -9.11 21.39 8.47
C LYS A 393 -7.59 21.58 8.49
N ALA A 394 -6.85 20.67 9.13
CA ALA A 394 -5.40 20.70 9.14
C ALA A 394 -4.78 20.43 7.74
N VAL A 395 -5.35 19.49 6.99
CA VAL A 395 -4.95 19.22 5.59
C VAL A 395 -5.25 20.41 4.69
N GLU A 396 -6.41 21.04 4.85
CA GLU A 396 -6.77 22.25 4.11
C GLU A 396 -5.84 23.42 4.42
N LYS A 397 -5.52 23.63 5.70
CA LYS A 397 -4.56 24.67 6.10
C LYS A 397 -3.21 24.47 5.43
N GLU A 398 -2.74 23.22 5.34
CA GLU A 398 -1.50 22.91 4.62
C GLU A 398 -1.67 23.09 3.11
N LEU A 399 -2.77 22.61 2.54
CA LEU A 399 -3.11 22.78 1.12
C LEU A 399 -3.05 24.25 0.68
N ARG A 400 -3.66 25.16 1.45
CA ARG A 400 -3.72 26.60 1.12
C ARG A 400 -2.33 27.23 0.97
N ARG A 401 -1.30 26.71 1.65
CA ARG A 401 0.08 27.21 1.55
C ARG A 401 0.77 26.85 0.23
N HIS A 402 0.26 25.87 -0.49
CA HIS A 402 0.86 25.35 -1.72
C HIS A 402 0.00 25.61 -2.96
N VAL A 403 -1.10 26.35 -2.84
CA VAL A 403 -1.94 26.75 -3.99
C VAL A 403 -1.10 27.49 -5.04
N GLY A 404 -1.32 27.17 -6.31
CA GLY A 404 -0.54 27.71 -7.43
C GLY A 404 0.83 27.03 -7.62
N THR A 405 1.23 26.11 -6.73
CA THR A 405 2.52 25.42 -6.80
C THR A 405 2.37 23.91 -6.92
N GLN A 406 3.36 23.24 -7.52
CA GLN A 406 3.48 21.77 -7.55
C GLN A 406 2.26 21.01 -8.11
N GLY A 407 1.47 21.68 -8.95
CA GLY A 407 0.26 21.15 -9.58
C GLY A 407 -1.00 21.22 -8.71
N ILE A 408 -0.99 22.03 -7.64
CA ILE A 408 -2.20 22.37 -6.88
C ILE A 408 -2.85 23.59 -7.54
N GLU A 409 -4.04 23.40 -8.08
CA GLU A 409 -4.78 24.40 -8.86
C GLU A 409 -5.33 25.55 -7.99
N GLU A 410 -5.50 26.74 -8.59
CA GLU A 410 -6.01 27.95 -7.92
C GLU A 410 -7.39 27.80 -7.30
N ARG A 411 -8.24 26.92 -7.83
CA ARG A 411 -9.56 26.62 -7.24
C ARG A 411 -9.46 26.16 -5.78
N TRP A 412 -8.35 25.51 -5.42
CA TRP A 412 -8.03 25.14 -4.05
C TRP A 412 -7.57 26.32 -3.19
N ALA A 413 -7.81 27.56 -3.58
CA ALA A 413 -7.84 28.71 -2.66
C ALA A 413 -9.17 28.80 -1.90
N THR A 414 -10.27 28.30 -2.49
CA THR A 414 -11.62 28.40 -1.93
C THR A 414 -12.27 27.04 -1.74
N ASP A 415 -12.00 26.06 -2.59
CA ASP A 415 -12.62 24.73 -2.51
C ASP A 415 -12.30 24.01 -1.19
N GLU A 416 -13.23 23.22 -0.68
CA GLU A 416 -13.08 22.46 0.57
C GLU A 416 -12.80 20.98 0.28
N ILE A 417 -12.03 20.35 1.16
CA ILE A 417 -11.84 18.91 1.19
C ILE A 417 -12.96 18.31 2.06
N VAL A 418 -13.84 17.52 1.46
CA VAL A 418 -14.87 16.80 2.23
C VAL A 418 -14.30 15.50 2.83
N VAL A 419 -14.78 15.14 4.03
CA VAL A 419 -14.30 13.98 4.79
C VAL A 419 -14.58 12.64 4.07
N GLU A 420 -15.61 12.60 3.23
CA GLU A 420 -16.02 11.47 2.40
C GLU A 420 -14.91 10.95 1.48
N ARG A 421 -13.98 11.83 1.08
CA ARG A 421 -12.78 11.45 0.31
C ARG A 421 -11.94 10.39 1.02
N PHE A 422 -11.92 10.42 2.36
CA PHE A 422 -11.16 9.48 3.19
C PHE A 422 -11.93 8.23 3.58
N ARG A 423 -13.25 8.20 3.31
CA ARG A 423 -14.19 7.10 3.57
C ARG A 423 -14.14 6.52 5.01
N PRO A 424 -14.07 7.34 6.08
CA PRO A 424 -14.16 6.82 7.44
C PRO A 424 -15.54 6.21 7.73
N ASN A 425 -15.62 5.29 8.67
CA ASN A 425 -16.90 4.80 9.20
C ASN A 425 -17.40 5.75 10.29
N ILE A 426 -16.50 6.19 11.16
CA ILE A 426 -16.77 7.03 12.33
C ILE A 426 -15.94 8.31 12.20
N VAL A 427 -16.61 9.45 12.18
CA VAL A 427 -15.97 10.76 12.31
C VAL A 427 -16.23 11.28 13.71
N ILE A 428 -15.16 11.76 14.34
CA ILE A 428 -15.21 12.34 15.67
C ILE A 428 -14.86 13.83 15.59
N GLN A 429 -15.29 14.58 16.60
CA GLN A 429 -15.01 16.00 16.76
C GLN A 429 -14.60 16.29 18.20
N GLY A 430 -13.76 17.31 18.41
CA GLY A 430 -13.30 17.75 19.72
C GLY A 430 -12.02 17.06 20.18
N ALA A 431 -11.46 16.18 19.35
CA ALA A 431 -10.21 15.48 19.62
C ALA A 431 -8.99 16.38 19.42
N GLY A 432 -9.04 17.28 18.42
CA GLY A 432 -7.88 17.97 17.87
C GLY A 432 -7.33 17.27 16.62
N PRO A 433 -6.46 17.96 15.85
CA PRO A 433 -5.94 17.42 14.60
C PRO A 433 -4.96 16.28 14.87
N PHE A 434 -5.28 15.11 14.33
CA PHE A 434 -4.50 13.87 14.33
C PHE A 434 -4.26 13.26 15.71
N GLU A 435 -5.03 13.65 16.73
CA GLU A 435 -4.87 13.10 18.07
C GLU A 435 -5.18 11.59 18.12
N GLU A 436 -6.02 11.07 17.21
CA GLU A 436 -6.26 9.63 17.08
C GLU A 436 -5.01 8.82 16.71
N ASP A 437 -3.95 9.46 16.20
CA ASP A 437 -2.67 8.80 15.95
C ASP A 437 -2.03 8.26 17.23
N TYR A 438 -2.43 8.76 18.40
CA TYR A 438 -1.83 8.37 19.68
C TYR A 438 -2.73 7.45 20.50
N TRP A 439 -3.85 7.01 19.94
CA TRP A 439 -4.83 6.19 20.66
C TRP A 439 -4.69 4.72 20.30
N GLU A 440 -4.74 3.87 21.31
CA GLU A 440 -4.75 2.42 21.16
C GLU A 440 -6.17 1.85 21.29
N GLU A 441 -6.97 2.38 22.23
CA GLU A 441 -8.32 1.88 22.52
C GLU A 441 -9.27 3.04 22.81
N ILE A 442 -10.41 3.04 22.13
CA ILE A 442 -11.50 4.00 22.35
C ILE A 442 -12.80 3.28 22.71
N CYS A 443 -13.68 3.98 23.40
CA CYS A 443 -15.02 3.54 23.74
C CYS A 443 -16.04 4.60 23.34
N ILE A 444 -17.23 4.18 22.93
CA ILE A 444 -18.27 5.10 22.45
C ILE A 444 -19.59 4.74 23.12
N GLY A 445 -20.31 5.74 23.62
CA GLY A 445 -21.63 5.58 24.21
C GLY A 445 -22.33 6.91 24.47
N ARG A 446 -23.60 6.86 24.87
CA ARG A 446 -24.45 8.06 25.05
C ARG A 446 -23.88 9.08 26.03
N ASP A 447 -23.17 8.58 27.03
CA ASP A 447 -22.44 9.35 28.03
C ASP A 447 -21.15 8.59 28.41
N VAL A 448 -20.30 9.21 29.24
CA VAL A 448 -19.02 8.65 29.67
C VAL A 448 -19.20 7.30 30.37
N SER A 449 -20.23 7.14 31.21
CA SER A 449 -20.47 5.90 31.96
C SER A 449 -20.87 4.77 31.02
N SER A 450 -21.80 5.03 30.10
CA SER A 450 -22.21 4.10 29.06
C SER A 450 -21.03 3.70 28.16
N ALA A 451 -20.20 4.67 27.75
CA ALA A 451 -19.04 4.40 26.91
C ALA A 451 -18.06 3.46 27.61
N LEU A 452 -17.73 3.72 28.88
CA LEU A 452 -16.78 2.91 29.64
C LEU A 452 -17.25 1.47 29.88
N ASN A 453 -18.56 1.22 29.85
CA ASN A 453 -19.13 -0.13 29.95
C ASN A 453 -19.06 -0.95 28.65
N HIS A 454 -18.76 -0.32 27.50
CA HIS A 454 -18.63 -1.03 26.23
C HIS A 454 -17.24 -1.68 26.10
N ALA A 455 -17.14 -2.79 25.36
CA ALA A 455 -15.86 -3.48 25.19
C ALA A 455 -14.80 -2.63 24.46
N GLY A 456 -15.25 -1.66 23.65
CA GLY A 456 -14.39 -0.68 22.97
C GLY A 456 -14.01 -1.10 21.54
N ILE A 457 -13.23 -0.24 20.90
CA ILE A 457 -12.67 -0.38 19.56
C ILE A 457 -11.15 -0.24 19.69
N LEU A 458 -10.42 -1.26 19.24
CA LEU A 458 -8.96 -1.18 19.13
C LEU A 458 -8.58 -0.44 17.86
N LEU A 459 -7.71 0.55 17.96
CA LEU A 459 -7.16 1.28 16.83
C LEU A 459 -5.83 0.63 16.44
N VAL A 460 -5.91 -0.31 15.51
CA VAL A 460 -4.85 -1.31 15.27
C VAL A 460 -3.79 -0.87 14.27
N SER A 461 -4.09 0.11 13.42
CA SER A 461 -3.20 0.55 12.34
C SER A 461 -3.49 1.98 11.91
N LYS A 462 -2.46 2.73 11.49
CA LYS A 462 -2.65 4.02 10.83
C LYS A 462 -3.12 3.81 9.40
N CYS A 463 -4.14 4.55 8.98
CA CYS A 463 -4.69 4.34 7.64
C CYS A 463 -3.82 5.01 6.58
N ALA A 464 -2.98 4.21 5.93
CA ALA A 464 -2.18 4.62 4.78
C ALA A 464 -3.09 5.11 3.66
N ARG A 465 -2.83 6.30 3.14
CA ARG A 465 -3.65 6.91 2.10
C ARG A 465 -3.09 6.60 0.72
N CYS A 466 -3.96 6.09 -0.15
CA CYS A 466 -3.69 5.91 -1.57
C CYS A 466 -4.18 7.14 -2.36
N LEU A 467 -4.33 7.00 -3.68
CA LEU A 467 -4.80 8.07 -4.56
C LEU A 467 -6.34 8.19 -4.63
N LEU A 468 -7.09 7.30 -3.97
CA LEU A 468 -8.56 7.36 -3.96
C LEU A 468 -9.11 8.69 -3.42
N PRO A 469 -8.58 9.28 -2.34
CA PRO A 469 -9.08 10.56 -1.83
C PRO A 469 -8.98 11.72 -2.84
N ASN A 470 -8.17 11.57 -3.90
CA ASN A 470 -8.10 12.56 -4.97
C ASN A 470 -9.36 12.58 -5.85
N VAL A 471 -10.13 11.49 -5.87
CA VAL A 471 -11.40 11.43 -6.59
C VAL A 471 -12.45 12.22 -5.82
N SER A 472 -13.04 13.22 -6.49
CA SER A 472 -14.18 13.96 -5.93
C SER A 472 -15.40 13.05 -5.79
N PRO A 473 -16.00 12.91 -4.59
CA PRO A 473 -17.22 12.12 -4.44
C PRO A 473 -18.41 12.73 -5.18
N GLU A 474 -18.41 14.05 -5.41
CA GLU A 474 -19.49 14.75 -6.10
C GLU A 474 -19.40 14.60 -7.62
N THR A 475 -18.20 14.69 -8.20
CA THR A 475 -18.02 14.76 -9.65
C THR A 475 -17.38 13.50 -10.26
N GLY A 476 -16.83 12.61 -9.44
CA GLY A 476 -16.04 11.46 -9.92
C GLY A 476 -14.73 11.86 -10.62
N ILE A 477 -14.38 13.15 -10.63
CA ILE A 477 -13.15 13.65 -11.26
C ILE A 477 -12.01 13.53 -10.26
N ARG A 478 -10.89 12.97 -10.74
CA ARG A 478 -9.67 12.83 -9.97
C ARG A 478 -8.80 14.07 -10.08
N ASP A 479 -8.51 14.67 -8.93
CA ASP A 479 -7.51 15.73 -8.84
C ASP A 479 -6.08 15.17 -8.96
N LYS A 480 -5.19 15.88 -9.66
CA LYS A 480 -3.82 15.42 -9.92
C LYS A 480 -2.91 15.50 -8.68
N ALA A 481 -3.24 16.33 -7.71
CA ALA A 481 -2.41 16.62 -6.54
C ALA A 481 -3.13 16.41 -5.21
N VAL A 482 -4.37 16.89 -5.06
CA VAL A 482 -5.05 17.03 -3.78
C VAL A 482 -5.95 15.82 -3.47
N PRO A 483 -5.95 15.30 -2.22
CA PRO A 483 -5.13 15.71 -1.09
C PRO A 483 -3.77 14.98 -1.01
N PHE A 484 -3.53 13.95 -1.83
CA PHE A 484 -2.37 13.06 -1.64
C PHE A 484 -1.01 13.77 -1.58
N LYS A 485 -0.71 14.68 -2.52
CA LYS A 485 0.57 15.43 -2.52
C LYS A 485 0.71 16.36 -1.31
N VAL A 486 -0.41 16.88 -0.80
CA VAL A 486 -0.41 17.72 0.42
C VAL A 486 -0.07 16.85 1.61
N LEU A 487 -0.71 15.69 1.74
CA LEU A 487 -0.44 14.73 2.81
C LEU A 487 1.01 14.25 2.80
N MET A 488 1.60 13.99 1.63
CA MET A 488 3.00 13.57 1.50
C MET A 488 4.00 14.51 2.19
N LYS A 489 3.65 15.81 2.32
CA LYS A 489 4.54 16.83 2.89
C LYS A 489 4.66 16.77 4.42
N PHE A 490 3.62 16.30 5.11
CA PHE A 490 3.56 16.43 6.57
C PHE A 490 2.93 15.23 7.30
N ARG A 491 2.47 14.22 6.56
CA ARG A 491 1.82 13.02 7.11
C ARG A 491 2.56 11.72 6.82
N THR A 492 3.78 11.79 6.28
CA THR A 492 4.71 10.67 6.10
C THR A 492 5.55 10.45 7.36
N GLY A 493 6.14 9.27 7.51
CA GLY A 493 6.97 8.90 8.67
C GLY A 493 6.19 8.43 9.91
N ILE A 494 4.86 8.54 9.88
CA ILE A 494 3.97 8.27 11.03
C ILE A 494 3.58 6.78 11.11
N ILE A 495 3.44 6.11 9.97
CA ILE A 495 3.11 4.69 9.93
C ILE A 495 4.38 3.89 10.28
N PRO A 496 4.40 3.10 11.37
CA PRO A 496 5.60 2.38 11.78
C PRO A 496 6.13 1.44 10.69
N ASP A 497 5.20 0.71 10.04
CA ASP A 497 5.51 -0.34 9.08
C ASP A 497 5.67 0.18 7.63
N ASP A 498 5.28 1.43 7.35
CA ASP A 498 5.37 2.03 6.01
C ASP A 498 5.56 3.56 6.09
N LYS A 499 6.76 3.97 6.47
CA LYS A 499 7.13 5.38 6.69
C LYS A 499 7.01 6.26 5.45
N TRP A 500 6.93 5.67 4.26
CA TRP A 500 6.89 6.42 3.00
C TRP A 500 5.48 6.84 2.58
N LYS A 501 4.45 6.17 3.11
CA LYS A 501 3.07 6.52 2.82
C LYS A 501 2.55 7.58 3.79
N PRO A 502 1.72 8.51 3.30
CA PRO A 502 1.04 9.43 4.19
C PRO A 502 -0.12 8.72 4.89
N CYS A 503 -0.46 9.11 6.11
CA CYS A 503 -1.65 8.61 6.80
C CYS A 503 -2.61 9.72 7.25
N VAL A 504 -3.89 9.35 7.35
CA VAL A 504 -4.94 10.16 7.98
C VAL A 504 -5.87 9.16 8.65
N GLY A 505 -6.29 9.36 9.90
CA GLY A 505 -7.20 8.44 10.60
C GLY A 505 -6.60 7.06 10.93
N CYS A 506 -7.31 6.31 11.77
CA CYS A 506 -6.88 5.02 12.30
C CYS A 506 -7.89 3.92 11.96
N ASN A 507 -7.36 2.79 11.48
CA ASN A 507 -8.11 1.57 11.26
C ASN A 507 -8.49 0.95 12.61
N GLY A 508 -9.74 0.52 12.75
CA GLY A 508 -10.32 0.05 13.99
C GLY A 508 -10.91 -1.36 13.90
N VAL A 509 -10.83 -2.10 15.00
CA VAL A 509 -11.48 -3.40 15.20
C VAL A 509 -12.40 -3.31 16.41
N PRO A 510 -13.73 -3.49 16.25
CA PRO A 510 -14.64 -3.51 17.38
C PRO A 510 -14.45 -4.79 18.21
N ARG A 511 -14.46 -4.67 19.53
CA ARG A 511 -14.30 -5.81 20.46
C ARG A 511 -15.63 -6.46 20.85
N SER A 512 -16.74 -5.76 20.62
CA SER A 512 -18.10 -6.27 20.81
C SER A 512 -19.05 -5.61 19.81
N GLU A 513 -20.20 -6.22 19.62
CA GLU A 513 -21.33 -5.55 18.96
C GLU A 513 -21.94 -4.51 19.90
N GLY A 514 -22.56 -3.49 19.30
CA GLY A 514 -23.18 -2.40 20.02
C GLY A 514 -23.78 -1.37 19.06
N MET A 515 -24.59 -0.47 19.61
CA MET A 515 -25.16 0.65 18.87
C MET A 515 -24.40 1.93 19.22
N ILE A 516 -24.07 2.71 18.20
CA ILE A 516 -23.51 4.04 18.33
C ILE A 516 -24.33 5.01 17.49
N SER A 517 -24.44 6.25 17.96
CA SER A 517 -25.19 7.33 17.32
C SER A 517 -24.33 8.57 17.18
N VAL A 518 -24.69 9.44 16.23
CA VAL A 518 -24.14 10.80 16.20
C VAL A 518 -24.51 11.52 17.50
N GLY A 519 -23.54 12.20 18.10
CA GLY A 519 -23.65 12.84 19.40
C GLY A 519 -23.12 12.02 20.57
N ASP A 520 -22.91 10.70 20.40
CA ASP A 520 -22.33 9.85 21.44
C ASP A 520 -20.93 10.32 21.82
N VAL A 521 -20.60 10.19 23.11
CA VAL A 521 -19.31 10.53 23.68
C VAL A 521 -18.28 9.46 23.34
N VAL A 522 -17.08 9.90 22.96
CA VAL A 522 -15.92 9.05 22.74
C VAL A 522 -14.95 9.20 23.90
N VAL A 523 -14.60 8.08 24.53
CA VAL A 523 -13.65 8.02 25.64
C VAL A 523 -12.41 7.28 25.17
N VAL A 524 -11.25 7.91 25.27
CA VAL A 524 -9.97 7.25 25.01
C VAL A 524 -9.60 6.44 26.25
N ARG A 525 -9.63 5.11 26.14
CA ARG A 525 -9.33 4.19 27.25
C ARG A 525 -7.82 3.97 27.38
N LYS A 526 -7.11 3.94 26.25
CA LYS A 526 -5.67 3.68 26.23
C LYS A 526 -4.98 4.44 25.10
N MET A 527 -3.83 5.03 25.44
CA MET A 527 -2.91 5.67 24.50
C MET A 527 -1.83 4.69 24.04
N ILE A 528 -1.25 4.92 22.87
CA ILE A 528 -0.04 4.24 22.39
C ILE A 528 1.14 4.75 23.24
N VAL A 529 1.93 3.83 23.79
CA VAL A 529 3.11 4.13 24.62
C VAL A 529 4.36 4.23 23.77
#